data_AF-N6VSY6-F1
#
_entry.id   AF-N6VSY6-F1
#
_cell.length_a   1.000
_cell.length_b   1.000
_cell.length_c   1.000
_cell.angle_alpha   90.00
_cell.angle_beta   90.00
_cell.angle_gamma   90.00
#
_symmetry.space_group_name_H-M   'P 1'
#
loop_
_entity.id
_entity.type
_entity.pdbx_description
1 polymer ?
#
loop_
_entity_poly.entity_id
_entity_poly.type
_entity_poly.pdbx_seq_one_letter_code
_entity_poly.pdbx_strand_id
1 'polypeptide(L)'
;MTLDLSKYRMITNIKSKGNRLILEINKIYEVSIDIPYEEVEIEESVIKINTHPKRAENLKMGILNLISYHIANNLRSKITKRRVIYINEPFPLIGHTAFGLIERGRNIIQVRGHCGCNLNCIFCSVDEGEFSKTRKNDYYVDIDYLIKEYKKLAEYKGIKKLEAHLDGQGEPSLYYPLVDLVQALSDINVEGIVSMQSNGTVLDYKLIDELEEAGLHRINLSINAIDEKMAKMLAGRKDYNINKILDIAEYIKNSKIHLLIAPILLPNINDTEFKRVIDFAVDLDLRVKQNIINPLTNKRDPILGCQLCRVYQFGRKPKKMKVWNFEKFYELLKKYEIEYKKRGLDVKLILRPEDFGIHRRKRLPYPFKVGEVIRTKAILDGRIKGEVLAAERGRVIQIINTNEDIIGKRVKVRILRNKDNIIVGEVVK
;
A
#
# COMPACT_ATOMS: atom_id res chain seq x y z
N MET A 1 -8.41 -40.03 -6.68
CA MET A 1 -8.96 -38.66 -6.89
C MET A 1 -7.81 -37.69 -7.04
N THR A 2 -7.95 -36.59 -7.78
CA THR A 2 -6.91 -35.57 -7.90
C THR A 2 -7.38 -34.20 -7.40
N LEU A 3 -6.46 -33.44 -6.81
CA LEU A 3 -6.63 -32.04 -6.48
C LEU A 3 -5.52 -31.25 -7.20
N ASP A 4 -5.93 -30.46 -8.20
CA ASP A 4 -5.03 -29.60 -8.96
C ASP A 4 -5.04 -28.19 -8.37
N LEU A 5 -3.91 -27.79 -7.80
CA LEU A 5 -3.75 -26.51 -7.13
C LEU A 5 -3.50 -25.35 -8.11
N SER A 6 -3.17 -25.63 -9.37
CA SER A 6 -2.96 -24.59 -10.39
C SER A 6 -4.26 -23.86 -10.77
N LYS A 7 -5.42 -24.44 -10.42
CA LYS A 7 -6.74 -23.85 -10.65
C LYS A 7 -7.06 -22.66 -9.75
N TYR A 8 -6.31 -22.47 -8.66
CA TYR A 8 -6.52 -21.36 -7.74
C TYR A 8 -5.67 -20.17 -8.17
N ARG A 9 -6.31 -19.09 -8.67
CA ARG A 9 -5.65 -17.87 -9.18
C ARG A 9 -4.62 -17.26 -8.21
N MET A 10 -4.86 -17.40 -6.91
CA MET A 10 -3.93 -16.89 -5.88
C MET A 10 -2.63 -17.68 -5.78
N ILE A 11 -2.60 -18.95 -6.21
CA ILE A 11 -1.41 -19.79 -6.19
C ILE A 11 -0.67 -19.55 -7.52
N THR A 12 0.43 -18.81 -7.45
CA THR A 12 1.15 -18.35 -8.65
C THR A 12 2.32 -19.24 -9.02
N ASN A 13 2.80 -20.07 -8.08
CA ASN A 13 3.83 -21.06 -8.31
C ASN A 13 3.76 -22.16 -7.23
N ILE A 14 4.23 -23.36 -7.55
CA ILE A 14 4.21 -24.52 -6.66
C ILE A 14 5.54 -25.25 -6.77
N LYS A 15 6.11 -25.60 -5.62
CA LYS A 15 7.26 -26.51 -5.53
C LYS A 15 6.94 -27.61 -4.54
N SER A 16 7.34 -28.83 -4.82
CA SER A 16 7.19 -29.97 -3.91
C SER A 16 8.53 -30.65 -3.67
N LYS A 17 8.67 -31.25 -2.48
CA LYS A 17 9.78 -32.15 -2.13
C LYS A 17 9.25 -33.21 -1.15
N GLY A 18 8.99 -34.42 -1.65
CA GLY A 18 8.25 -35.43 -0.89
C GLY A 18 6.85 -34.91 -0.54
N ASN A 19 6.44 -35.06 0.72
CA ASN A 19 5.12 -34.59 1.20
C ASN A 19 5.10 -33.10 1.58
N ARG A 20 6.21 -32.38 1.36
CA ARG A 20 6.28 -30.93 1.61
C ARG A 20 5.93 -30.14 0.36
N LEU A 21 5.00 -29.21 0.52
CA LEU A 21 4.51 -28.29 -0.49
C LEU A 21 4.95 -26.87 -0.14
N ILE A 22 5.55 -26.17 -1.10
CA ILE A 22 5.87 -24.75 -1.00
C ILE A 22 5.00 -24.03 -2.04
N LEU A 23 4.03 -23.27 -1.54
CA LEU A 23 3.11 -22.49 -2.36
C LEU A 23 3.59 -21.05 -2.42
N GLU A 24 3.75 -20.54 -3.63
CA GLU A 24 3.86 -19.11 -3.87
C GLU A 24 2.45 -18.54 -4.02
N ILE A 25 2.13 -17.58 -3.17
CA ILE A 25 0.84 -16.92 -3.15
C ILE A 25 1.02 -15.50 -3.68
N ASN A 26 0.23 -15.13 -4.68
CA ASN A 26 0.15 -13.78 -5.21
C ASN A 26 1.54 -13.21 -5.58
N LYS A 27 2.39 -14.02 -6.20
CA LYS A 27 3.77 -13.74 -6.63
C LYS A 27 4.78 -13.32 -5.56
N ILE A 28 4.38 -12.76 -4.43
CA ILE A 28 5.29 -12.13 -3.46
C ILE A 28 5.24 -12.77 -2.08
N TYR A 29 4.31 -13.71 -1.86
CA TYR A 29 4.20 -14.43 -0.61
C TYR A 29 4.52 -15.91 -0.81
N GLU A 30 4.95 -16.55 0.26
CA GLU A 30 5.25 -17.97 0.29
C GLU A 30 4.70 -18.59 1.57
N VAL A 31 4.29 -19.85 1.47
CA VAL A 31 3.92 -20.67 2.61
C VAL A 31 4.41 -22.10 2.38
N SER A 32 4.94 -22.72 3.42
CA SER A 32 5.31 -24.14 3.41
C SER A 32 4.31 -24.95 4.22
N ILE A 33 3.95 -26.11 3.69
CA ILE A 33 2.92 -26.99 4.21
C ILE A 33 3.45 -28.42 4.12
N ASP A 34 3.39 -29.17 5.21
CA ASP A 34 3.71 -30.59 5.23
C ASP A 34 2.40 -31.37 5.22
N ILE A 35 2.16 -32.21 4.19
CA ILE A 35 0.94 -32.99 4.06
C ILE A 35 1.08 -34.30 4.86
N PRO A 36 0.28 -34.51 5.93
CA PRO A 36 0.51 -35.60 6.88
C PRO A 36 -0.17 -36.92 6.47
N TYR A 37 -0.49 -37.09 5.18
CA TYR A 37 -1.24 -38.25 4.68
C TYR A 37 -0.32 -39.14 3.85
N GLU A 38 -0.25 -40.43 4.19
CA GLU A 38 0.58 -41.41 3.49
C GLU A 38 -0.02 -41.82 2.13
N GLU A 39 -1.35 -41.71 2.00
CA GLU A 39 -2.09 -42.05 0.78
C GLU A 39 -2.04 -40.96 -0.29
N VAL A 40 -1.15 -39.98 -0.09
CA VAL A 40 -1.04 -38.78 -0.92
C VAL A 40 0.33 -38.74 -1.60
N GLU A 41 0.28 -38.52 -2.91
CA GLU A 41 1.46 -38.31 -3.74
C GLU A 41 1.36 -36.91 -4.38
N ILE A 42 2.43 -36.13 -4.30
CA ILE A 42 2.47 -34.76 -4.83
C ILE A 42 3.36 -34.75 -6.07
N GLU A 43 2.75 -34.52 -7.22
CA GLU A 43 3.44 -34.33 -8.49
C GLU A 43 3.20 -32.89 -8.95
N GLU A 44 4.23 -32.05 -8.84
CA GLU A 44 4.17 -30.63 -9.19
C GLU A 44 2.98 -29.89 -8.52
N SER A 45 1.95 -29.53 -9.28
CA SER A 45 0.72 -28.85 -8.84
C SER A 45 -0.42 -29.80 -8.46
N VAL A 46 -0.26 -31.11 -8.73
CA VAL A 46 -1.32 -32.10 -8.60
C VAL A 46 -1.07 -32.98 -7.39
N ILE A 47 -2.05 -33.01 -6.50
CA ILE A 47 -2.10 -33.91 -5.36
C ILE A 47 -2.96 -35.12 -5.74
N LYS A 48 -2.32 -36.28 -5.87
CA LYS A 48 -2.99 -37.57 -6.11
C LYS A 48 -3.35 -38.21 -4.78
N ILE A 49 -4.61 -38.61 -4.64
CA ILE A 49 -5.14 -39.25 -3.43
C ILE A 49 -5.53 -40.68 -3.80
N ASN A 50 -4.75 -41.64 -3.31
CA ASN A 50 -4.78 -43.06 -3.68
C ASN A 50 -5.51 -43.89 -2.61
N THR A 51 -6.82 -43.71 -2.49
CA THR A 51 -7.65 -44.46 -1.54
C THR A 51 -9.10 -44.60 -2.03
N HIS A 52 -9.93 -45.33 -1.28
CA HIS A 52 -11.35 -45.53 -1.58
C HIS A 52 -12.08 -44.18 -1.78
N PRO A 53 -12.98 -44.02 -2.77
CA PRO A 53 -13.54 -42.72 -3.18
C PRO A 53 -14.08 -41.85 -2.05
N LYS A 54 -14.87 -42.42 -1.13
CA LYS A 54 -15.41 -41.70 0.03
C LYS A 54 -14.33 -41.16 0.98
N ARG A 55 -13.24 -41.90 1.19
CA ARG A 55 -12.09 -41.44 2.00
C ARG A 55 -11.29 -40.39 1.24
N ALA A 56 -11.19 -40.52 -0.08
CA ALA A 56 -10.47 -39.56 -0.92
C ALA A 56 -11.11 -38.16 -0.89
N GLU A 57 -12.45 -38.05 -0.87
CA GLU A 57 -13.17 -36.78 -0.70
C GLU A 57 -12.88 -36.12 0.65
N ASN A 58 -12.92 -36.89 1.73
CA ASN A 58 -12.60 -36.39 3.07
C ASN A 58 -11.16 -35.88 3.16
N LEU A 59 -10.20 -36.63 2.61
CA LEU A 59 -8.80 -36.23 2.56
C LEU A 59 -8.62 -34.96 1.71
N LYS A 60 -9.29 -34.85 0.56
CA LYS A 60 -9.25 -33.64 -0.27
C LYS A 60 -9.70 -32.41 0.51
N MET A 61 -10.82 -32.51 1.25
CA MET A 61 -11.29 -31.41 2.10
C MET A 61 -10.31 -31.10 3.24
N GLY A 62 -9.73 -32.13 3.86
CA GLY A 62 -8.69 -31.98 4.88
C GLY A 62 -7.46 -31.22 4.37
N ILE A 63 -6.97 -31.58 3.18
CA ILE A 63 -5.84 -30.90 2.52
C ILE A 63 -6.17 -29.44 2.22
N LEU A 64 -7.36 -29.15 1.67
CA LEU A 64 -7.78 -27.77 1.38
C LEU A 64 -7.90 -26.92 2.66
N ASN A 65 -8.42 -27.50 3.74
CA ASN A 65 -8.48 -26.84 5.04
C ASN A 65 -7.08 -26.59 5.61
N LEU A 66 -6.16 -27.55 5.47
CA LEU A 66 -4.77 -27.40 5.90
C LEU A 66 -4.07 -26.28 5.12
N ILE A 67 -4.22 -26.25 3.79
CA ILE A 67 -3.68 -25.17 2.94
C ILE A 67 -4.25 -23.82 3.38
N SER A 68 -5.57 -23.72 3.55
CA SER A 68 -6.24 -22.50 3.97
C SER A 68 -5.75 -22.01 5.34
N TYR A 69 -5.59 -22.93 6.30
CA TYR A 69 -5.05 -22.62 7.63
C TYR A 69 -3.62 -22.07 7.56
N HIS A 70 -2.75 -22.71 6.78
CA HIS A 70 -1.36 -22.27 6.62
C HIS A 70 -1.27 -20.92 5.89
N ILE A 71 -2.08 -20.68 4.86
CA ILE A 71 -2.15 -19.37 4.20
C ILE A 71 -2.59 -18.28 5.19
N ALA A 72 -3.56 -18.56 6.06
CA ALA A 72 -4.04 -17.59 7.03
C ALA A 72 -3.01 -17.26 8.13
N ASN A 73 -2.19 -18.23 8.55
CA ASN A 73 -1.38 -18.11 9.76
C ASN A 73 0.14 -18.05 9.54
N ASN A 74 0.64 -18.62 8.45
CA ASN A 74 2.06 -18.93 8.21
C ASN A 74 2.62 -18.28 6.93
N LEU A 75 1.88 -17.36 6.33
CA LEU A 75 2.32 -16.66 5.13
C LEU A 75 3.55 -15.79 5.42
N ARG A 76 4.50 -15.75 4.48
CA ARG A 76 5.74 -14.96 4.59
C ARG A 76 5.97 -14.16 3.32
N SER A 77 6.42 -12.91 3.45
CA SER A 77 6.79 -12.08 2.31
C SER A 77 8.16 -12.46 1.79
N LYS A 78 8.26 -12.73 0.49
CA LYS A 78 9.54 -12.93 -0.21
C LYS A 78 10.35 -11.64 -0.31
N ILE A 79 9.68 -10.49 -0.23
CA ILE A 79 10.29 -9.15 -0.33
C ILE A 79 10.85 -8.72 1.02
N THR A 80 10.01 -8.74 2.06
CA THR A 80 10.38 -8.17 3.37
C THR A 80 10.87 -9.22 4.35
N LYS A 81 10.75 -10.52 4.00
CA LYS A 81 11.06 -11.69 4.84
C LYS A 81 10.25 -11.79 6.14
N ARG A 82 9.27 -10.92 6.33
CA ARG A 82 8.40 -10.86 7.51
C ARG A 82 7.19 -11.77 7.35
N ARG A 83 6.65 -12.21 8.49
CA ARG A 83 5.35 -12.91 8.54
C ARG A 83 4.27 -11.97 8.00
N VAL A 84 3.31 -12.53 7.30
CA VAL A 84 2.17 -11.81 6.71
C VAL A 84 0.90 -12.31 7.36
N ILE A 85 0.11 -11.39 7.89
CA ILE A 85 -1.19 -11.66 8.48
C ILE A 85 -2.25 -11.42 7.40
N TYR A 86 -2.98 -12.48 7.05
CA TYR A 86 -4.10 -12.41 6.12
C TYR A 86 -5.31 -11.76 6.80
N ILE A 87 -5.78 -10.64 6.28
CA ILE A 87 -6.95 -9.92 6.78
C ILE A 87 -8.14 -10.27 5.90
N ASN A 88 -9.15 -10.88 6.51
CA ASN A 88 -10.41 -11.23 5.87
C ASN A 88 -11.59 -10.95 6.81
N GLU A 89 -12.81 -11.10 6.29
CA GLU A 89 -14.02 -11.02 7.10
C GLU A 89 -14.02 -12.06 8.25
N PRO A 90 -14.55 -11.70 9.43
CA PRO A 90 -15.25 -10.45 9.78
C PRO A 90 -14.35 -9.35 10.38
N PHE A 91 -13.03 -9.40 10.20
CA PHE A 91 -12.12 -8.42 10.84
C PHE A 91 -12.22 -7.04 10.16
N PRO A 92 -12.42 -5.92 10.89
CA PRO A 92 -12.70 -4.62 10.29
C PRO A 92 -11.52 -4.06 9.48
N LEU A 93 -11.83 -3.29 8.42
CA LEU A 93 -10.83 -2.62 7.57
C LEU A 93 -10.63 -1.14 7.86
N ILE A 94 -11.30 -0.58 8.87
CA ILE A 94 -11.16 0.83 9.28
C ILE A 94 -10.66 0.84 10.71
N GLY A 95 -9.64 1.64 11.03
CA GLY A 95 -9.06 1.64 12.39
C GLY A 95 -7.55 1.74 12.43
N HIS A 96 -6.90 1.29 11.35
CA HIS A 96 -5.46 1.08 11.30
C HIS A 96 -4.83 1.79 10.10
N THR A 97 -3.54 2.08 10.20
CA THR A 97 -2.83 2.81 9.14
C THR A 97 -2.09 1.90 8.16
N ALA A 98 -1.89 0.61 8.45
CA ALA A 98 -1.10 -0.25 7.56
C ALA A 98 -1.92 -0.88 6.42
N PHE A 99 -3.23 -1.05 6.58
CA PHE A 99 -4.09 -1.77 5.64
C PHE A 99 -5.53 -1.25 5.71
N GLY A 100 -6.37 -1.66 4.77
CA GLY A 100 -7.80 -1.37 4.73
C GLY A 100 -8.10 0.01 4.15
N LEU A 101 -9.04 0.72 4.77
CA LEU A 101 -9.61 1.96 4.27
C LEU A 101 -9.41 3.11 5.26
N ILE A 102 -8.94 4.25 4.76
CA ILE A 102 -8.79 5.48 5.55
C ILE A 102 -9.52 6.62 4.87
N GLU A 103 -10.43 7.27 5.61
CA GLU A 103 -11.12 8.47 5.16
C GLU A 103 -10.93 9.59 6.18
N ARG A 104 -10.75 10.82 5.69
CA ARG A 104 -10.46 11.99 6.53
C ARG A 104 -11.51 13.09 6.38
N GLY A 105 -12.77 12.73 6.14
CA GLY A 105 -13.88 13.67 5.95
C GLY A 105 -13.83 14.42 4.60
N ARG A 106 -13.16 13.84 3.61
CA ARG A 106 -13.03 14.38 2.24
C ARG A 106 -13.50 13.35 1.22
N ASN A 107 -13.54 13.71 -0.05
CA ASN A 107 -13.88 12.80 -1.16
C ASN A 107 -12.81 11.75 -1.48
N ILE A 108 -11.62 11.86 -0.89
CA ILE A 108 -10.58 10.83 -0.99
C ILE A 108 -10.84 9.72 0.03
N ILE A 109 -10.80 8.48 -0.46
CA ILE A 109 -10.70 7.26 0.33
C ILE A 109 -9.36 6.62 0.00
N GLN A 110 -8.48 6.48 1.00
CA GLN A 110 -7.24 5.73 0.84
C GLN A 110 -7.55 4.23 0.91
N VAL A 111 -7.02 3.47 -0.04
CA VAL A 111 -7.27 2.03 -0.18
C VAL A 111 -5.93 1.29 -0.10
N ARG A 112 -5.77 0.44 0.92
CA ARG A 112 -4.51 -0.22 1.26
C ARG A 112 -4.70 -1.73 1.29
N GLY A 113 -4.46 -2.39 0.16
CA GLY A 113 -4.59 -3.85 0.05
C GLY A 113 -3.48 -4.63 0.75
N HIS A 114 -2.30 -4.03 0.92
CA HIS A 114 -1.23 -4.61 1.70
C HIS A 114 -0.31 -3.53 2.28
N CYS A 115 0.68 -3.99 3.02
CA CYS A 115 1.86 -3.20 3.40
C CYS A 115 3.15 -3.98 3.14
N GLY A 116 4.29 -3.29 3.22
CA GLY A 116 5.59 -3.82 2.80
C GLY A 116 6.08 -3.15 1.52
N CYS A 117 7.40 -2.98 1.41
CA CYS A 117 8.05 -2.29 0.30
C CYS A 117 9.29 -3.08 -0.13
N ASN A 118 9.62 -3.00 -1.42
CA ASN A 118 10.84 -3.57 -2.01
C ASN A 118 12.04 -2.61 -1.96
N LEU A 119 11.85 -1.38 -1.46
CA LEU A 119 12.91 -0.42 -1.19
C LEU A 119 13.21 -0.30 0.30
N ASN A 120 14.36 0.29 0.61
CA ASN A 120 14.78 0.62 1.96
C ASN A 120 15.17 2.10 2.04
N CYS A 121 14.29 3.01 1.62
CA CYS A 121 14.60 4.44 1.54
C CYS A 121 15.10 5.02 2.87
N ILE A 122 16.24 5.72 2.86
CA ILE A 122 16.90 6.21 4.10
C ILE A 122 16.09 7.26 4.89
N PHE A 123 14.98 7.72 4.31
CA PHE A 123 14.07 8.73 4.83
C PHE A 123 12.62 8.21 4.98
N CYS A 124 12.41 6.90 4.85
CA CYS A 124 11.06 6.32 4.89
C CYS A 124 10.35 6.68 6.22
N SER A 125 9.18 7.31 6.10
CA SER A 125 8.38 7.78 7.24
C SER A 125 7.91 6.67 8.18
N VAL A 126 7.88 5.43 7.67
CA VAL A 126 7.44 4.24 8.40
C VAL A 126 8.49 3.14 8.41
N ASP A 127 9.78 3.44 8.17
CA ASP A 127 10.88 2.47 8.28
C ASP A 127 10.62 1.14 7.55
N GLU A 128 10.14 1.23 6.31
CA GLU A 128 9.72 0.06 5.53
C GLU A 128 10.86 -0.61 4.77
N GLY A 129 10.63 -1.85 4.33
CA GLY A 129 11.56 -2.64 3.53
C GLY A 129 12.16 -3.82 4.29
N GLU A 130 12.98 -4.60 3.59
CA GLU A 130 13.59 -5.84 4.11
C GLU A 130 14.38 -5.62 5.41
N PHE A 131 15.21 -4.58 5.45
CA PHE A 131 16.03 -4.23 6.61
C PHE A 131 15.34 -3.28 7.62
N SER A 132 14.01 -3.31 7.71
CA SER A 132 13.29 -2.58 8.74
C SER A 132 13.79 -2.94 10.14
N LYS A 133 13.88 -1.95 11.03
CA LYS A 133 14.25 -2.18 12.44
C LYS A 133 13.04 -2.17 13.36
N THR A 134 11.92 -1.66 12.87
CA THR A 134 10.72 -1.42 13.67
C THR A 134 9.55 -2.32 13.28
N ARG A 135 9.49 -2.81 12.03
CA ARG A 135 8.39 -3.64 11.53
C ARG A 135 8.68 -5.12 11.72
N LYS A 136 7.73 -5.87 12.28
CA LYS A 136 7.83 -7.33 12.49
C LYS A 136 6.88 -8.13 11.59
N ASN A 137 5.68 -7.61 11.32
CA ASN A 137 4.67 -8.27 10.51
C ASN A 137 4.23 -7.40 9.33
N ASP A 138 3.83 -8.02 8.24
CA ASP A 138 3.06 -7.43 7.15
C ASP A 138 1.59 -7.89 7.19
N TYR A 139 0.75 -7.20 6.43
CA TYR A 139 -0.67 -7.46 6.28
C TYR A 139 -0.97 -7.57 4.79
N TYR A 140 -1.86 -8.50 4.47
CA TYR A 140 -2.45 -8.65 3.15
C TYR A 140 -3.96 -8.75 3.33
N VAL A 141 -4.70 -7.87 2.67
CA VAL A 141 -6.16 -7.83 2.71
C VAL A 141 -6.70 -8.60 1.51
N ASP A 142 -7.70 -9.44 1.76
CA ASP A 142 -8.50 -10.08 0.72
C ASP A 142 -9.13 -9.03 -0.21
N ILE A 143 -8.99 -9.23 -1.53
CA ILE A 143 -9.44 -8.24 -2.52
C ILE A 143 -10.95 -8.07 -2.54
N ASP A 144 -11.71 -9.18 -2.48
CA ASP A 144 -13.17 -9.14 -2.55
C ASP A 144 -13.72 -8.44 -1.31
N TYR A 145 -13.13 -8.73 -0.14
CA TYR A 145 -13.48 -8.04 1.10
C TYR A 145 -13.14 -6.54 1.06
N LEU A 146 -11.98 -6.18 0.51
CA LEU A 146 -11.57 -4.78 0.35
C LEU A 146 -12.51 -4.00 -0.56
N ILE A 147 -12.88 -4.57 -1.71
CA ILE A 147 -13.84 -3.98 -2.67
C ILE A 147 -15.22 -3.82 -2.01
N LYS A 148 -15.70 -4.86 -1.32
CA LYS A 148 -16.99 -4.86 -0.60
C LYS A 148 -17.06 -3.74 0.43
N GLU A 149 -16.03 -3.59 1.27
CA GLU A 149 -16.00 -2.51 2.28
C GLU A 149 -15.78 -1.13 1.65
N TYR A 150 -15.02 -1.05 0.56
CA TYR A 150 -14.87 0.20 -0.19
C TYR A 150 -16.21 0.68 -0.72
N LYS A 151 -16.98 -0.21 -1.36
CA LYS A 151 -18.31 0.10 -1.90
C LYS A 151 -19.24 0.66 -0.81
N LYS A 152 -19.32 0.01 0.35
CA LYS A 152 -20.11 0.51 1.50
C LYS A 152 -19.69 1.91 1.93
N LEU A 153 -18.38 2.17 1.95
CA LEU A 153 -17.85 3.49 2.34
C LEU A 153 -18.13 4.55 1.26
N ALA A 154 -17.99 4.21 -0.02
CA ALA A 154 -18.31 5.08 -1.13
C ALA A 154 -19.79 5.49 -1.13
N GLU A 155 -20.70 4.53 -0.93
CA GLU A 155 -22.14 4.76 -0.79
C GLU A 155 -22.43 5.70 0.39
N TYR A 156 -21.83 5.47 1.56
CA TYR A 156 -22.00 6.34 2.73
C TYR A 156 -21.52 7.79 2.48
N LYS A 157 -20.46 7.97 1.70
CA LYS A 157 -19.87 9.29 1.40
C LYS A 157 -20.55 10.00 0.23
N GLY A 158 -21.35 9.28 -0.55
CA GLY A 158 -21.89 9.71 -1.82
C GLY A 158 -20.91 9.39 -2.95
N ILE A 159 -21.34 8.54 -3.88
CA ILE A 159 -20.53 7.89 -4.93
C ILE A 159 -19.90 8.87 -5.94
N LYS A 160 -20.47 10.07 -6.07
CA LYS A 160 -20.05 11.06 -7.07
C LYS A 160 -18.72 11.72 -6.69
N LYS A 161 -17.84 11.97 -7.66
CA LYS A 161 -16.60 12.75 -7.49
C LYS A 161 -15.70 12.26 -6.36
N LEU A 162 -15.66 10.95 -6.14
CA LEU A 162 -14.76 10.31 -5.18
C LEU A 162 -13.40 10.03 -5.82
N GLU A 163 -12.38 9.96 -4.98
CA GLU A 163 -11.06 9.49 -5.37
C GLU A 163 -10.72 8.25 -4.54
N ALA A 164 -10.55 7.11 -5.21
CA ALA A 164 -9.91 5.94 -4.62
C ALA A 164 -8.40 6.11 -4.76
N HIS A 165 -7.71 6.40 -3.65
CA HIS A 165 -6.27 6.61 -3.66
C HIS A 165 -5.55 5.37 -3.13
N LEU A 166 -4.89 4.63 -4.02
CA LEU A 166 -4.04 3.50 -3.66
C LEU A 166 -2.71 4.05 -3.08
N ASP A 167 -2.59 3.99 -1.77
CA ASP A 167 -1.37 4.34 -1.04
C ASP A 167 -1.05 3.24 -0.01
N GLY A 168 -0.09 3.47 0.89
CA GLY A 168 0.17 2.48 1.92
C GLY A 168 1.37 2.76 2.81
N GLN A 169 1.52 1.90 3.81
CA GLN A 169 2.81 1.70 4.48
C GLN A 169 3.62 0.68 3.69
N GLY A 170 3.97 1.01 2.46
CA GLY A 170 4.50 0.05 1.50
C GLY A 170 4.55 0.59 0.09
N GLU A 171 4.78 -0.31 -0.86
CA GLU A 171 4.69 -0.04 -2.30
C GLU A 171 3.39 -0.64 -2.86
N PRO A 172 2.36 0.18 -3.18
CA PRO A 172 1.08 -0.32 -3.68
C PRO A 172 1.17 -1.21 -4.91
N SER A 173 2.17 -1.00 -5.77
CA SER A 173 2.36 -1.83 -6.97
C SER A 173 2.79 -3.27 -6.66
N LEU A 174 3.08 -3.61 -5.40
CA LEU A 174 3.32 -4.99 -4.95
C LEU A 174 2.01 -5.74 -4.63
N TYR A 175 0.86 -5.08 -4.58
CA TYR A 175 -0.42 -5.77 -4.42
C TYR A 175 -0.72 -6.59 -5.67
N TYR A 176 -0.61 -7.91 -5.61
CA TYR A 176 -0.71 -8.72 -6.82
C TYR A 176 -1.99 -8.54 -7.64
N PRO A 177 -3.20 -8.50 -7.04
CA PRO A 177 -4.42 -8.27 -7.80
C PRO A 177 -4.67 -6.76 -8.00
N LEU A 178 -3.62 -5.95 -8.22
CA LEU A 178 -3.71 -4.50 -8.39
C LEU A 178 -4.63 -4.13 -9.55
N VAL A 179 -4.48 -4.79 -10.71
CA VAL A 179 -5.27 -4.49 -11.91
C VAL A 179 -6.75 -4.76 -11.64
N ASP A 180 -7.08 -5.91 -11.03
CA ASP A 180 -8.46 -6.23 -10.63
C ASP A 180 -9.03 -5.19 -9.63
N LEU A 181 -8.20 -4.77 -8.67
CA LEU A 181 -8.59 -3.75 -7.69
C LEU A 181 -8.84 -2.41 -8.36
N VAL A 182 -7.98 -1.98 -9.29
CA VAL A 182 -8.16 -0.73 -10.04
C VAL A 182 -9.44 -0.77 -10.86
N GLN A 183 -9.69 -1.86 -11.59
CA GLN A 183 -10.91 -2.05 -12.37
C GLN A 183 -12.14 -1.93 -11.48
N ALA A 184 -12.21 -2.70 -10.40
CA ALA A 184 -13.36 -2.69 -9.51
C ALA A 184 -13.60 -1.33 -8.84
N LEU A 185 -12.52 -0.61 -8.47
CA LEU A 185 -12.63 0.73 -7.94
C LEU A 185 -13.08 1.73 -9.01
N SER A 186 -12.60 1.61 -10.25
CA SER A 186 -13.02 2.46 -11.37
C SER A 186 -14.52 2.29 -11.64
N ASP A 187 -15.00 1.04 -11.68
CA ASP A 187 -16.42 0.71 -11.88
C ASP A 187 -17.31 1.29 -10.77
N ILE A 188 -16.83 1.35 -9.53
CA ILE A 188 -17.55 1.98 -8.41
C ILE A 188 -17.51 3.52 -8.53
N ASN A 189 -16.43 4.09 -9.05
CA ASN A 189 -16.17 5.53 -9.12
C ASN A 189 -16.42 6.12 -10.51
N VAL A 190 -17.57 5.82 -11.13
CA VAL A 190 -17.91 6.26 -12.50
C VAL A 190 -17.78 7.79 -12.71
N GLU A 191 -18.14 8.61 -11.71
CA GLU A 191 -17.96 10.08 -11.74
C GLU A 191 -16.73 10.56 -10.96
N GLY A 192 -15.81 9.66 -10.65
CA GLY A 192 -14.65 9.86 -9.80
C GLY A 192 -13.35 9.46 -10.50
N ILE A 193 -12.32 9.15 -9.72
CA ILE A 193 -11.03 8.68 -10.22
C ILE A 193 -10.44 7.59 -9.31
N VAL A 194 -9.60 6.74 -9.90
CA VAL A 194 -8.64 5.91 -9.17
C VAL A 194 -7.24 6.48 -9.38
N SER A 195 -6.50 6.72 -8.32
CA SER A 195 -5.12 7.20 -8.37
C SER A 195 -4.23 6.36 -7.48
N MET A 196 -2.92 6.31 -7.75
CA MET A 196 -1.99 5.54 -6.93
C MET A 196 -0.67 6.26 -6.69
N GLN A 197 0.04 5.86 -5.63
CA GLN A 197 1.46 6.19 -5.44
C GLN A 197 2.32 4.98 -5.80
N SER A 198 3.49 5.24 -6.39
CA SER A 198 4.48 4.18 -6.60
C SER A 198 5.91 4.71 -6.59
N ASN A 199 6.85 3.87 -6.19
CA ASN A 199 8.27 4.06 -6.38
C ASN A 199 8.75 3.63 -7.79
N GLY A 200 7.85 3.06 -8.62
CA GLY A 200 8.08 2.73 -10.02
C GLY A 200 8.86 1.45 -10.29
N THR A 201 9.51 0.84 -9.29
CA THR A 201 10.44 -0.28 -9.55
C THR A 201 9.75 -1.55 -10.05
N VAL A 202 8.50 -1.78 -9.65
CA VAL A 202 7.69 -2.92 -10.09
C VAL A 202 6.99 -2.63 -11.43
N LEU A 203 6.79 -1.35 -11.76
CA LEU A 203 6.15 -0.97 -13.01
C LEU A 203 7.01 -1.42 -14.19
N ASP A 204 6.31 -1.93 -15.21
CA ASP A 204 6.79 -2.21 -16.55
C ASP A 204 5.69 -1.78 -17.55
N TYR A 205 6.00 -1.80 -18.83
CA TYR A 205 5.05 -1.33 -19.87
C TYR A 205 3.75 -2.11 -19.84
N LYS A 206 3.82 -3.44 -19.72
CA LYS A 206 2.64 -4.31 -19.68
C LYS A 206 1.73 -3.96 -18.51
N LEU A 207 2.28 -3.80 -17.31
CA LEU A 207 1.47 -3.43 -16.14
C LEU A 207 0.86 -2.04 -16.30
N ILE A 208 1.56 -1.09 -16.95
CA ILE A 208 1.02 0.24 -17.21
C ILE A 208 -0.16 0.16 -18.19
N ASP A 209 -0.04 -0.64 -19.26
CA ASP A 209 -1.14 -0.88 -20.21
C ASP A 209 -2.35 -1.53 -19.52
N GLU A 210 -2.12 -2.57 -18.70
CA GLU A 210 -3.19 -3.22 -17.93
C GLU A 210 -3.87 -2.25 -16.95
N LEU A 211 -3.11 -1.35 -16.31
CA LEU A 211 -3.67 -0.33 -15.42
C LEU A 211 -4.43 0.76 -16.18
N GLU A 212 -3.99 1.12 -17.39
CA GLU A 212 -4.67 2.06 -18.27
C GLU A 212 -6.02 1.49 -18.69
N GLU A 213 -6.04 0.24 -19.15
CA GLU A 213 -7.25 -0.49 -19.52
C GLU A 213 -8.22 -0.64 -18.34
N ALA A 214 -7.68 -0.88 -17.13
CA ALA A 214 -8.47 -0.95 -15.90
C ALA A 214 -9.07 0.40 -15.45
N GLY A 215 -8.69 1.52 -16.08
CA GLY A 215 -9.20 2.85 -15.77
C GLY A 215 -8.45 3.59 -14.66
N LEU A 216 -7.16 3.29 -14.45
CA LEU A 216 -6.32 4.10 -13.57
C LEU A 216 -6.19 5.52 -14.13
N HIS A 217 -6.55 6.53 -13.34
CA HIS A 217 -6.48 7.93 -13.79
C HIS A 217 -5.10 8.55 -13.59
N ARG A 218 -4.43 8.27 -12.47
CA ARG A 218 -3.15 8.94 -12.13
C ARG A 218 -2.16 8.08 -11.36
N ILE A 219 -0.89 8.16 -11.73
CA ILE A 219 0.25 7.64 -10.96
C ILE A 219 1.08 8.80 -10.39
N ASN A 220 1.18 8.85 -9.05
CA ASN A 220 2.12 9.68 -8.33
C ASN A 220 3.46 8.92 -8.18
N LEU A 221 4.39 9.16 -9.11
CA LEU A 221 5.67 8.48 -9.21
C LEU A 221 6.75 9.16 -8.37
N SER A 222 7.33 8.43 -7.42
CA SER A 222 8.37 8.95 -6.53
C SER A 222 9.74 8.92 -7.18
N ILE A 223 10.29 10.08 -7.54
CA ILE A 223 11.65 10.24 -8.06
C ILE A 223 12.38 11.27 -7.21
N ASN A 224 13.48 10.90 -6.57
CA ASN A 224 14.13 11.73 -5.54
C ASN A 224 15.56 12.17 -5.87
N ALA A 225 16.12 11.63 -6.96
CA ALA A 225 17.38 12.02 -7.57
C ALA A 225 17.45 11.50 -9.01
N ILE A 226 18.21 12.19 -9.85
CA ILE A 226 18.55 11.81 -11.22
C ILE A 226 19.94 11.18 -11.25
N ASP A 227 20.86 11.64 -10.40
CA ASP A 227 22.16 11.01 -10.22
C ASP A 227 22.00 9.56 -9.69
N GLU A 228 22.62 8.61 -10.38
CA GLU A 228 22.47 7.18 -10.07
C GLU A 228 22.94 6.83 -8.64
N LYS A 229 24.09 7.39 -8.22
CA LYS A 229 24.66 7.11 -6.90
C LYS A 229 23.76 7.66 -5.80
N MET A 230 23.29 8.90 -5.95
CA MET A 230 22.35 9.51 -5.02
C MET A 230 21.02 8.75 -5.02
N ALA A 231 20.49 8.36 -6.18
CA ALA A 231 19.22 7.64 -6.29
C ALA A 231 19.28 6.28 -5.57
N LYS A 232 20.34 5.49 -5.80
CA LYS A 232 20.59 4.23 -5.07
C LYS A 232 20.72 4.44 -3.56
N MET A 233 21.45 5.48 -3.15
CA MET A 233 21.59 5.84 -1.74
C MET A 233 20.25 6.21 -1.11
N LEU A 234 19.46 7.06 -1.76
CA LEU A 234 18.16 7.51 -1.29
C LEU A 234 17.15 6.37 -1.20
N ALA A 235 17.11 5.48 -2.21
CA ALA A 235 16.29 4.27 -2.24
C ALA A 235 16.75 3.18 -1.25
N GLY A 236 18.00 3.26 -0.78
CA GLY A 236 18.62 2.25 0.10
C GLY A 236 18.80 0.89 -0.55
N ARG A 237 18.96 0.86 -1.88
CA ARG A 237 19.06 -0.36 -2.70
C ARG A 237 20.14 -0.17 -3.76
N LYS A 238 21.07 -1.14 -3.85
CA LYS A 238 22.20 -1.09 -4.81
C LYS A 238 21.75 -1.35 -6.25
N ASP A 239 20.66 -2.09 -6.39
CA ASP A 239 20.01 -2.48 -7.64
C ASP A 239 18.94 -1.47 -8.12
N TYR A 240 18.74 -0.36 -7.40
CA TYR A 240 17.85 0.70 -7.88
C TYR A 240 18.38 1.31 -9.18
N ASN A 241 17.56 1.29 -10.22
CA ASN A 241 17.91 1.79 -11.55
C ASN A 241 17.09 3.03 -11.88
N ILE A 242 17.68 4.22 -11.72
CA ILE A 242 16.99 5.48 -12.01
C ILE A 242 16.61 5.61 -13.49
N ASN A 243 17.43 5.14 -14.41
CA ASN A 243 17.14 5.24 -15.85
C ASN A 243 15.87 4.45 -16.21
N LYS A 244 15.67 3.26 -15.63
CA LYS A 244 14.40 2.52 -15.75
C LYS A 244 13.22 3.38 -15.27
N ILE A 245 13.35 4.06 -14.13
CA ILE A 245 12.25 4.86 -13.58
C ILE A 245 11.94 6.09 -14.44
N LEU A 246 12.95 6.74 -15.03
CA LEU A 246 12.75 7.85 -15.97
C LEU A 246 12.08 7.38 -17.26
N ASP A 247 12.45 6.21 -17.77
CA ASP A 247 11.82 5.56 -18.91
C ASP A 247 10.35 5.22 -18.61
N ILE A 248 10.05 4.63 -17.45
CA ILE A 248 8.68 4.41 -16.97
C ILE A 248 7.89 5.71 -16.85
N ALA A 249 8.51 6.79 -16.37
CA ALA A 249 7.87 8.09 -16.30
C ALA A 249 7.46 8.60 -17.70
N GLU A 250 8.36 8.50 -18.68
CA GLU A 250 8.07 8.87 -20.06
C GLU A 250 7.00 7.96 -20.69
N TYR A 251 7.00 6.66 -20.37
CA TYR A 251 5.97 5.74 -20.83
C TYR A 251 4.58 6.08 -20.27
N ILE A 252 4.46 6.33 -18.95
CA ILE A 252 3.21 6.81 -18.34
C ILE A 252 2.76 8.11 -18.99
N LYS A 253 3.70 9.02 -19.32
CA LYS A 253 3.37 10.28 -20.00
C LYS A 253 2.77 10.08 -21.39
N ASN A 254 3.09 8.98 -22.07
CA ASN A 254 2.55 8.61 -23.37
C ASN A 254 1.26 7.77 -23.29
N SER A 255 0.85 7.34 -22.09
CA SER A 255 -0.39 6.60 -21.87
C SER A 255 -1.56 7.53 -21.49
N LYS A 256 -2.77 6.98 -21.33
CA LYS A 256 -3.93 7.73 -20.78
C LYS A 256 -3.93 7.84 -19.25
N ILE A 257 -2.87 7.41 -18.57
CA ILE A 257 -2.70 7.60 -17.13
C ILE A 257 -1.94 8.89 -16.88
N HIS A 258 -2.50 9.83 -16.12
CA HIS A 258 -1.81 11.07 -15.79
C HIS A 258 -0.56 10.79 -14.94
N LEU A 259 0.59 11.32 -15.36
CA LEU A 259 1.81 11.27 -14.56
C LEU A 259 1.85 12.45 -13.60
N LEU A 260 2.12 12.17 -12.33
CA LEU A 260 2.58 13.17 -11.36
C LEU A 260 3.93 12.72 -10.78
N ILE A 261 4.99 13.48 -11.00
CA ILE A 261 6.30 13.24 -10.41
C ILE A 261 6.32 13.88 -9.01
N ALA A 262 6.62 13.08 -7.99
CA ALA A 262 6.47 13.44 -6.59
C ALA A 262 7.82 13.49 -5.85
N PRO A 263 8.72 14.43 -6.15
CA PRO A 263 10.03 14.49 -5.51
C PRO A 263 9.90 14.91 -4.05
N ILE A 264 10.76 14.34 -3.19
CA ILE A 264 10.87 14.74 -1.79
C ILE A 264 12.19 15.47 -1.53
N LEU A 265 12.09 16.65 -0.91
CA LEU A 265 13.23 17.40 -0.42
C LEU A 265 13.66 16.84 0.94
N LEU A 266 14.90 16.38 1.02
CA LEU A 266 15.63 16.09 2.23
C LEU A 266 16.67 17.21 2.41
N PRO A 267 16.37 18.24 3.22
CA PRO A 267 17.24 19.40 3.30
C PRO A 267 18.65 19.03 3.76
N ASN A 268 19.65 19.60 3.09
CA ASN A 268 21.09 19.30 3.24
C ASN A 268 21.53 17.89 2.78
N ILE A 269 20.70 17.18 2.03
CA ILE A 269 21.02 15.84 1.50
C ILE A 269 20.89 15.81 -0.02
N ASN A 270 19.73 16.21 -0.56
CA ASN A 270 19.42 16.10 -1.98
C ASN A 270 18.95 17.44 -2.59
N ASP A 271 19.28 18.59 -2.02
CA ASP A 271 18.77 19.91 -2.44
C ASP A 271 18.97 20.17 -3.94
N THR A 272 20.16 19.86 -4.47
CA THR A 272 20.45 19.97 -5.91
C THR A 272 19.65 18.97 -6.75
N GLU A 273 19.58 17.72 -6.30
CA GLU A 273 18.81 16.67 -6.98
C GLU A 273 17.31 16.96 -6.99
N PHE A 274 16.78 17.53 -5.92
CA PHE A 274 15.39 17.94 -5.82
C PHE A 274 15.05 18.93 -6.94
N LYS A 275 15.89 19.95 -7.16
CA LYS A 275 15.71 20.87 -8.29
C LYS A 275 15.87 20.17 -9.64
N ARG A 276 16.86 19.28 -9.80
CA ARG A 276 17.06 18.51 -11.05
C ARG A 276 15.85 17.64 -11.42
N VAL A 277 15.19 17.02 -10.43
CA VAL A 277 13.95 16.25 -10.69
C VAL A 277 12.81 17.18 -11.10
N ILE A 278 12.69 18.36 -10.50
CA ILE A 278 11.70 19.36 -10.93
C ILE A 278 11.97 19.80 -12.37
N ASP A 279 13.22 20.10 -12.72
CA ASP A 279 13.62 20.44 -14.08
C ASP A 279 13.28 19.32 -15.07
N PHE A 280 13.60 18.06 -14.73
CA PHE A 280 13.22 16.91 -15.54
C PHE A 280 11.70 16.83 -15.76
N ALA A 281 10.89 17.02 -14.72
CA ALA A 281 9.43 16.96 -14.83
C ALA A 281 8.86 18.07 -15.72
N VAL A 282 9.40 19.29 -15.61
CA VAL A 282 9.02 20.42 -16.47
C VAL A 282 9.39 20.15 -17.92
N ASP A 283 10.63 19.71 -18.17
CA ASP A 283 11.11 19.42 -19.51
C ASP A 283 10.31 18.26 -20.14
N LEU A 284 10.01 17.21 -19.38
CA LEU A 284 9.16 16.10 -19.84
C LEU A 284 7.75 16.58 -20.20
N ASP A 285 7.12 17.43 -19.38
CA ASP A 285 5.78 17.95 -19.70
C ASP A 285 5.78 18.87 -20.93
N LEU A 286 6.89 19.56 -21.23
CA LEU A 286 7.05 20.32 -22.46
C LEU A 286 7.19 19.42 -23.69
N ARG A 287 7.99 18.35 -23.59
CA ARG A 287 8.25 17.40 -24.69
C ARG A 287 7.05 16.50 -24.99
N VAL A 288 6.39 15.97 -23.95
CA VAL A 288 5.33 14.95 -24.06
C VAL A 288 4.07 15.44 -23.35
N LYS A 289 3.10 15.88 -24.14
CA LYS A 289 1.85 16.46 -23.63
C LYS A 289 0.82 15.38 -23.33
N GLN A 290 0.20 15.46 -22.15
CA GLN A 290 -0.98 14.67 -21.81
C GLN A 290 -2.22 15.55 -21.82
N ASN A 291 -3.26 15.10 -22.52
CA ASN A 291 -4.55 15.76 -22.62
C ASN A 291 -5.61 15.05 -21.75
N ILE A 292 -5.22 14.61 -20.56
CA ILE A 292 -6.08 13.91 -19.62
C ILE A 292 -6.74 14.95 -18.70
N ILE A 293 -8.07 14.95 -18.66
CA ILE A 293 -8.86 15.87 -17.82
C ILE A 293 -9.29 15.13 -16.57
N ASN A 294 -8.99 15.69 -15.41
CA ASN A 294 -9.48 15.19 -14.14
C ASN A 294 -10.98 15.53 -14.01
N PRO A 295 -11.90 14.53 -13.94
CA PRO A 295 -13.34 14.76 -13.85
C PRO A 295 -13.76 15.43 -12.52
N LEU A 296 -12.90 15.44 -11.51
CA LEU A 296 -13.14 16.14 -10.25
C LEU A 296 -13.01 17.66 -10.41
N THR A 297 -12.10 18.13 -11.26
CA THR A 297 -11.75 19.56 -11.43
C THR A 297 -12.13 20.14 -12.78
N ASN A 298 -12.41 19.31 -13.78
CA ASN A 298 -12.51 19.68 -15.20
C ASN A 298 -11.25 20.38 -15.73
N LYS A 299 -10.08 20.07 -15.15
CA LYS A 299 -8.77 20.60 -15.52
C LYS A 299 -7.76 19.46 -15.60
N ARG A 300 -6.59 19.72 -16.18
CA ARG A 300 -5.45 18.79 -16.11
C ARG A 300 -4.91 18.75 -14.69
N ASP A 301 -4.51 17.57 -14.24
CA ASP A 301 -3.80 17.42 -12.99
C ASP A 301 -2.40 18.06 -13.09
N PRO A 302 -1.82 18.55 -11.98
CA PRO A 302 -0.43 18.99 -11.95
C PRO A 302 0.54 17.83 -12.27
N ILE A 303 1.61 18.13 -13.03
CA ILE A 303 2.70 17.17 -13.30
C ILE A 303 3.63 16.96 -12.10
N LEU A 304 3.63 17.87 -11.14
CA LEU A 304 4.56 17.89 -10.01
C LEU A 304 3.83 17.90 -8.69
N GLY A 305 4.28 17.08 -7.74
CA GLY A 305 3.86 17.08 -6.34
C GLY A 305 5.05 17.14 -5.40
N CYS A 306 5.60 18.34 -5.22
CA CYS A 306 6.78 18.57 -4.38
C CYS A 306 6.48 18.29 -2.89
N GLN A 307 7.30 17.47 -2.25
CA GLN A 307 7.14 17.06 -0.85
C GLN A 307 8.31 17.51 0.01
N LEU A 308 8.05 17.77 1.29
CA LEU A 308 9.07 18.01 2.30
C LEU A 308 9.22 16.79 3.19
N CYS A 309 10.44 16.27 3.34
CA CYS A 309 10.73 15.17 4.25
C CYS A 309 10.43 15.57 5.71
N ARG A 310 9.58 14.80 6.38
CA ARG A 310 9.27 14.95 7.80
C ARG A 310 9.84 13.79 8.60
N VAL A 311 10.18 14.06 9.87
CA VAL A 311 10.65 13.04 10.81
C VAL A 311 9.46 12.51 11.60
N TYR A 312 9.32 11.19 11.65
CA TYR A 312 8.27 10.49 12.37
C TYR A 312 8.88 9.53 13.41
N GLN A 313 8.13 9.22 14.47
CA GLN A 313 8.59 8.41 15.60
C GLN A 313 9.24 7.08 15.19
N PHE A 314 8.66 6.39 14.21
CA PHE A 314 9.17 5.12 13.68
C PHE A 314 9.71 5.26 12.25
N GLY A 315 10.08 6.47 11.84
CA GLY A 315 10.65 6.74 10.52
C GLY A 315 12.17 6.79 10.56
N ARG A 316 12.79 6.67 9.39
CA ARG A 316 14.24 6.83 9.24
C ARG A 316 14.59 8.31 9.01
N LYS A 317 15.69 8.74 9.62
CA LYS A 317 16.24 10.08 9.46
C LYS A 317 17.73 9.99 9.10
N PRO A 318 18.16 10.46 7.91
CA PRO A 318 19.57 10.54 7.58
C PRO A 318 20.30 11.50 8.53
N LYS A 319 21.51 11.11 9.00
CA LYS A 319 22.25 11.86 10.03
C LYS A 319 22.49 13.33 9.69
N LYS A 320 22.79 13.64 8.42
CA LYS A 320 23.10 14.99 7.95
C LYS A 320 21.88 15.83 7.54
N MET A 321 20.67 15.26 7.62
CA MET A 321 19.45 15.92 7.15
C MET A 321 18.99 16.98 8.15
N LYS A 322 18.81 18.22 7.67
CA LYS A 322 18.20 19.30 8.44
C LYS A 322 16.68 19.13 8.46
N VAL A 323 16.03 19.56 9.54
CA VAL A 323 14.58 19.61 9.64
C VAL A 323 14.12 21.02 9.29
N TRP A 324 13.28 21.15 8.25
CA TRP A 324 12.68 22.44 7.86
C TRP A 324 11.21 22.51 8.29
N ASN A 325 10.69 23.72 8.40
CA ASN A 325 9.26 23.98 8.46
C ASN A 325 8.71 24.18 7.03
N PHE A 326 7.38 24.23 6.90
CA PHE A 326 6.74 24.39 5.60
C PHE A 326 6.88 25.80 5.02
N GLU A 327 6.99 26.84 5.85
CA GLU A 327 7.20 28.21 5.39
C GLU A 327 8.46 28.32 4.54
N LYS A 328 9.61 27.87 5.07
CA LYS A 328 10.88 27.84 4.35
C LYS A 328 10.84 26.97 3.09
N PHE A 329 10.10 25.86 3.14
CA PHE A 329 9.90 25.01 1.96
C PHE A 329 9.11 25.73 0.87
N TYR A 330 8.02 26.42 1.23
CA TYR A 330 7.23 27.17 0.28
C TYR A 330 7.98 28.40 -0.27
N GLU A 331 8.83 29.05 0.52
CA GLU A 331 9.74 30.09 0.01
C GLU A 331 10.68 29.56 -1.08
N LEU A 332 11.25 28.37 -0.87
CA LEU A 332 12.07 27.71 -1.88
C LEU A 332 11.29 27.42 -3.16
N LEU A 333 10.08 26.86 -3.04
CA LEU A 333 9.23 26.58 -4.21
C LEU A 333 8.84 27.87 -4.94
N LYS A 334 8.46 28.94 -4.23
CA LYS A 334 8.18 30.26 -4.84
C LYS A 334 9.39 30.77 -5.62
N LYS A 335 10.60 30.62 -5.08
CA LYS A 335 11.83 31.00 -5.78
C LYS A 335 11.98 30.24 -7.11
N TYR A 336 11.76 28.93 -7.11
CA TYR A 336 11.80 28.14 -8.35
C TYR A 336 10.70 28.52 -9.34
N GLU A 337 9.45 28.77 -8.88
CA GLU A 337 8.37 29.27 -9.75
C GLU A 337 8.77 30.59 -10.43
N ILE A 338 9.41 31.52 -9.70
CA ILE A 338 9.94 32.78 -10.27
C ILE A 338 11.04 32.52 -11.30
N GLU A 339 11.95 31.58 -11.04
CA GLU A 339 13.01 31.18 -11.99
C GLU A 339 12.42 30.62 -13.30
N TYR A 340 11.39 29.77 -13.22
CA TYR A 340 10.69 29.27 -14.41
C TYR A 340 9.93 30.36 -15.15
N LYS A 341 9.25 31.26 -14.41
CA LYS A 341 8.55 32.39 -15.02
C LYS A 341 9.49 33.32 -15.79
N LYS A 342 10.70 33.55 -15.30
CA LYS A 342 11.76 34.31 -16.01
C LYS A 342 12.20 33.62 -17.31
N ARG A 343 12.06 32.30 -17.41
CA ARG A 343 12.30 31.50 -18.62
C ARG A 343 11.07 31.42 -19.54
N GLY A 344 9.98 32.13 -19.22
CA GLY A 344 8.73 32.09 -19.99
C GLY A 344 7.85 30.87 -19.72
N LEU A 345 8.10 30.13 -18.63
CA LEU A 345 7.36 28.92 -18.27
C LEU A 345 6.45 29.18 -17.07
N ASP A 346 5.16 28.84 -17.20
CA ASP A 346 4.20 28.86 -16.11
C ASP A 346 4.18 27.50 -15.40
N VAL A 347 4.96 27.38 -14.32
CA VAL A 347 5.10 26.14 -13.55
C VAL A 347 4.54 26.36 -12.16
N LYS A 348 3.55 25.55 -11.77
CA LYS A 348 2.97 25.55 -10.43
C LYS A 348 3.59 24.44 -9.57
N LEU A 349 4.35 24.83 -8.55
CA LEU A 349 4.98 23.94 -7.58
C LEU A 349 4.24 23.92 -6.24
N ILE A 350 3.55 25.01 -5.90
CA ILE A 350 2.78 25.12 -4.66
C ILE A 350 1.33 24.73 -4.94
N LEU A 351 1.03 23.46 -4.68
CA LEU A 351 -0.30 22.90 -4.90
C LEU A 351 -1.24 23.13 -3.72
N ARG A 352 -2.53 23.17 -4.03
CA ARG A 352 -3.63 23.23 -3.07
C ARG A 352 -4.55 22.04 -3.25
N PRO A 353 -5.33 21.65 -2.22
CA PRO A 353 -6.28 20.55 -2.35
C PRO A 353 -7.24 20.67 -3.54
N GLU A 354 -7.61 21.90 -3.90
CA GLU A 354 -8.53 22.20 -5.00
C GLU A 354 -7.93 21.84 -6.37
N ASP A 355 -6.60 21.80 -6.50
CA ASP A 355 -5.92 21.41 -7.74
C ASP A 355 -6.19 19.94 -8.12
N PHE A 356 -6.57 19.12 -7.13
CA PHE A 356 -6.94 17.71 -7.30
C PHE A 356 -8.45 17.48 -7.10
N GLY A 357 -9.25 18.54 -6.94
CA GLY A 357 -10.69 18.43 -6.73
C GLY A 357 -11.06 17.92 -5.34
N ILE A 358 -10.15 18.07 -4.37
CA ILE A 358 -10.38 17.62 -3.00
C ILE A 358 -11.40 18.53 -2.33
N HIS A 359 -12.49 17.93 -1.84
CA HIS A 359 -13.57 18.65 -1.17
C HIS A 359 -14.12 17.84 0.01
N ARG A 360 -14.88 18.51 0.89
CA ARG A 360 -15.45 17.89 2.09
C ARG A 360 -16.55 16.89 1.71
N ARG A 361 -16.60 15.77 2.44
CA ARG A 361 -17.68 14.77 2.37
C ARG A 361 -18.10 14.36 3.78
N LYS A 362 -19.21 13.63 3.88
CA LYS A 362 -19.64 13.01 5.14
C LYS A 362 -18.50 12.19 5.72
N ARG A 363 -18.21 12.42 7.00
CA ARG A 363 -17.20 11.69 7.77
C ARG A 363 -17.85 10.49 8.44
N LEU A 364 -17.11 9.38 8.57
CA LEU A 364 -17.55 8.28 9.41
C LEU A 364 -17.61 8.73 10.88
N PRO A 365 -18.61 8.27 11.65
CA PRO A 365 -18.67 8.56 13.07
C PRO A 365 -17.43 8.01 13.78
N TYR A 366 -17.08 8.67 14.88
CA TYR A 366 -16.03 8.22 15.80
C TYR A 366 -16.67 7.36 16.90
N PRO A 367 -16.55 6.03 16.84
CA PRO A 367 -17.28 5.15 17.77
C PRO A 367 -16.67 5.10 19.17
N PHE A 368 -15.55 5.79 19.42
CA PHE A 368 -14.86 5.82 20.70
C PHE A 368 -14.53 7.24 21.13
N LYS A 369 -14.59 7.51 22.42
CA LYS A 369 -14.07 8.75 23.02
C LYS A 369 -12.65 8.53 23.54
N VAL A 370 -11.79 9.54 23.44
CA VAL A 370 -10.47 9.50 24.10
C VAL A 370 -10.69 9.44 25.61
N GLY A 371 -9.98 8.55 26.30
CA GLY A 371 -10.15 8.23 27.72
C GLY A 371 -11.17 7.14 28.01
N GLU A 372 -12.01 6.75 27.04
CA GLU A 372 -12.98 5.65 27.21
C GLU A 372 -12.25 4.34 27.50
N VAL A 373 -12.77 3.55 28.45
CA VAL A 373 -12.29 2.20 28.73
C VAL A 373 -13.31 1.20 28.23
N ILE A 374 -12.87 0.31 27.33
CA ILE A 374 -13.72 -0.73 26.72
C ILE A 374 -13.18 -2.12 27.06
N ARG A 375 -14.02 -3.15 26.95
CA ARG A 375 -13.60 -4.55 27.10
C ARG A 375 -13.67 -5.28 25.77
N THR A 376 -12.54 -5.46 25.11
CA THR A 376 -12.44 -6.08 23.77
C THR A 376 -11.51 -7.31 23.77
N LYS A 377 -11.58 -8.12 22.72
CA LYS A 377 -10.72 -9.29 22.52
C LYS A 377 -9.52 -8.87 21.66
N ALA A 378 -8.30 -9.20 22.08
CA ALA A 378 -7.13 -9.08 21.21
C ALA A 378 -7.16 -10.25 20.21
N ILE A 379 -7.01 -9.97 18.91
CA ILE A 379 -7.29 -10.93 17.84
C ILE A 379 -6.03 -11.22 17.02
N LEU A 380 -5.33 -10.17 16.59
CA LEU A 380 -4.18 -10.32 15.69
C LEU A 380 -2.94 -9.73 16.34
N ASP A 381 -1.79 -10.21 15.88
CA ASP A 381 -0.51 -9.61 16.22
C ASP A 381 -0.31 -8.26 15.48
N GLY A 382 0.42 -7.35 16.11
CA GLY A 382 0.66 -6.00 15.62
C GLY A 382 1.81 -5.91 14.61
N ARG A 383 1.94 -4.74 13.98
CA ARG A 383 2.97 -4.45 12.98
C ARG A 383 4.34 -4.30 13.59
N ILE A 384 4.41 -3.85 14.84
CA ILE A 384 5.65 -3.56 15.58
C ILE A 384 5.71 -4.37 16.88
N LYS A 385 6.89 -4.47 17.48
CA LYS A 385 7.02 -5.04 18.83
C LYS A 385 6.25 -4.17 19.83
N GLY A 386 5.53 -4.79 20.76
CA GLY A 386 4.72 -4.06 21.73
C GLY A 386 3.28 -3.78 21.28
N GLU A 387 2.85 -4.31 20.13
CA GLU A 387 1.55 -4.02 19.53
C GLU A 387 0.73 -5.30 19.27
N VAL A 388 -0.56 -5.24 19.55
CA VAL A 388 -1.57 -6.22 19.07
C VAL A 388 -2.80 -5.47 18.54
N LEU A 389 -3.61 -6.13 17.72
CA LEU A 389 -4.83 -5.57 17.16
C LEU A 389 -6.07 -6.23 17.76
N ALA A 390 -7.02 -5.39 18.16
CA ALA A 390 -8.37 -5.80 18.52
C ALA A 390 -9.39 -5.26 17.51
N ALA A 391 -10.59 -5.83 17.53
CA ALA A 391 -11.72 -5.36 16.73
C ALA A 391 -12.91 -5.08 17.65
N GLU A 392 -13.48 -3.88 17.55
CA GLU A 392 -14.66 -3.51 18.34
C GLU A 392 -15.45 -2.40 17.62
N ARG A 393 -16.78 -2.43 17.72
CA ARG A 393 -17.69 -1.45 17.07
C ARG A 393 -17.35 -1.19 15.59
N GLY A 394 -16.98 -2.25 14.84
CA GLY A 394 -16.62 -2.17 13.43
C GLY A 394 -15.33 -1.39 13.15
N ARG A 395 -14.40 -1.35 14.11
CA ARG A 395 -13.08 -0.71 13.96
C ARG A 395 -11.95 -1.58 14.47
N VAL A 396 -10.79 -1.43 13.84
CA VAL A 396 -9.51 -1.92 14.37
C VAL A 396 -9.04 -0.99 15.47
N ILE A 397 -8.53 -1.57 16.55
CA ILE A 397 -7.92 -0.86 17.68
C ILE A 397 -6.49 -1.36 17.79
N GLN A 398 -5.53 -0.44 17.62
CA GLN A 398 -4.12 -0.70 17.86
C GLN A 398 -3.86 -0.63 19.38
N ILE A 399 -3.61 -1.77 20.02
CA ILE A 399 -3.28 -1.84 21.44
C ILE A 399 -1.76 -1.85 21.57
N ILE A 400 -1.20 -0.82 22.21
CA ILE A 400 0.25 -0.64 22.39
C ILE A 400 0.69 -1.02 23.80
N ASN A 401 2.01 -1.10 24.00
CA ASN A 401 2.68 -1.43 25.27
C ASN A 401 2.24 -2.80 25.82
N THR A 402 2.07 -3.78 24.94
CA THR A 402 1.60 -5.13 25.28
C THR A 402 2.30 -6.19 24.43
N ASN A 403 2.08 -7.47 24.73
CA ASN A 403 2.75 -8.59 24.05
C ASN A 403 1.72 -9.54 23.40
N GLU A 404 2.21 -10.45 22.57
CA GLU A 404 1.39 -11.44 21.85
C GLU A 404 0.64 -12.40 22.79
N ASP A 405 1.05 -12.51 24.06
CA ASP A 405 0.43 -13.37 25.06
C ASP A 405 -1.02 -13.00 25.39
N ILE A 406 -1.45 -11.76 25.06
CA ILE A 406 -2.84 -11.34 25.26
C ILE A 406 -3.74 -11.71 24.08
N ILE A 407 -3.20 -12.17 22.95
CA ILE A 407 -4.00 -12.62 21.80
C ILE A 407 -4.93 -13.75 22.24
N GLY A 408 -6.20 -13.65 21.86
CA GLY A 408 -7.27 -14.55 22.29
C GLY A 408 -7.93 -14.15 23.62
N LYS A 409 -7.31 -13.31 24.45
CA LYS A 409 -7.86 -12.87 25.75
C LYS A 409 -8.76 -11.64 25.58
N ARG A 410 -9.74 -11.49 26.49
CA ARG A 410 -10.52 -10.26 26.63
C ARG A 410 -9.85 -9.33 27.65
N VAL A 411 -9.44 -8.16 27.21
CA VAL A 411 -8.71 -7.16 28.00
C VAL A 411 -9.50 -5.86 28.12
N LYS A 412 -9.27 -5.11 29.20
CA LYS A 412 -9.74 -3.72 29.33
C LYS A 412 -8.74 -2.82 28.62
N VAL A 413 -9.22 -1.99 27.69
CA VAL A 413 -8.40 -1.11 26.87
C VAL A 413 -8.86 0.33 27.05
N ARG A 414 -7.96 1.22 27.42
CA ARG A 414 -8.20 2.67 27.45
C ARG A 414 -7.84 3.26 26.10
N ILE A 415 -8.77 3.99 25.48
CA ILE A 415 -8.55 4.67 24.20
C ILE A 415 -7.69 5.91 24.42
N LEU A 416 -6.50 5.93 23.82
CA LEU A 416 -5.55 7.03 23.90
C LEU A 416 -5.72 8.02 22.75
N ARG A 417 -6.16 7.53 21.58
CA ARG A 417 -6.33 8.34 20.39
C ARG A 417 -7.46 7.81 19.53
N ASN A 418 -8.28 8.72 19.01
CA ASN A 418 -9.20 8.46 17.92
C ASN A 418 -9.21 9.67 16.98
N LYS A 419 -8.49 9.59 15.87
CA LYS A 419 -8.41 10.67 14.87
C LYS A 419 -8.47 10.10 13.48
N ASP A 420 -9.41 10.57 12.67
CA ASP A 420 -9.69 10.01 11.33
C ASP A 420 -9.96 8.49 11.38
N ASN A 421 -10.61 8.02 12.46
CA ASN A 421 -10.85 6.62 12.78
C ASN A 421 -9.58 5.78 12.94
N ILE A 422 -8.39 6.40 13.04
CA ILE A 422 -7.19 5.70 13.49
C ILE A 422 -7.21 5.66 15.02
N ILE A 423 -7.32 4.45 15.57
CA ILE A 423 -7.60 4.24 16.98
C ILE A 423 -6.41 3.54 17.65
N VAL A 424 -5.92 4.16 18.72
CA VAL A 424 -4.83 3.62 19.55
C VAL A 424 -5.32 3.54 20.99
N GLY A 425 -5.05 2.42 21.65
CA GLY A 425 -5.35 2.21 23.06
C GLY A 425 -4.22 1.47 23.78
N GLU A 426 -4.35 1.36 25.09
CA GLU A 426 -3.44 0.62 25.96
C GLU A 426 -4.22 -0.26 26.93
N VAL A 427 -3.62 -1.36 27.37
CA VAL A 427 -4.23 -2.22 28.38
C VAL A 427 -4.29 -1.50 29.73
N VAL A 428 -5.45 -1.55 30.38
CA VAL A 428 -5.62 -1.09 31.76
C VAL A 428 -5.29 -2.27 32.67
N LYS A 429 -4.32 -2.06 33.57
CA LYS A 429 -3.97 -3.03 34.62
C LYS A 429 -5.09 -3.18 35.64
#